data_AF-A0AAD7LPJ1-F1
#
_entry.id   AF-A0AAD7LPJ1-F1
#
_cell.length_a   1.000
_cell.length_b   1.000
_cell.length_c   1.000
_cell.angle_alpha   90.00
_cell.angle_beta   90.00
_cell.angle_gamma   90.00
#
_symmetry.space_group_name_H-M   'P 1'
#
loop_
_entity.id
_entity.type
_entity.pdbx_description
1 polymer ?
#
loop_
_entity_poly.entity_id
_entity_poly.type
_entity_poly.pdbx_seq_one_letter_code
_entity_poly.pdbx_strand_id
1 'polypeptide(L)'
;MVAIVIKAMPSRMQQTRIGASDVQEFIVTDKSLTPVVLTMWDQFVNNEASLIVDKIDSMLIILGTRLKVVSYKGISLTTKASSLFALNPDIPEAVDLANWLIEHKEEVLNLLVTNDPHLSLASSSMEPSPQTASPIAIISQPTEKLPRYWAKARV
;
A
#
# COMPACT_ATOMS: atom_id res chain seq x y z
N MET A 1 13.99 -5.90 4.31
CA MET A 1 12.73 -6.51 4.75
C MET A 1 12.64 -7.86 4.10
N VAL A 2 12.40 -8.91 4.87
CA VAL A 2 12.02 -10.23 4.38
C VAL A 2 10.57 -10.47 4.81
N ALA A 3 9.70 -10.85 3.89
CA ALA A 3 8.27 -11.00 4.15
C ALA A 3 7.62 -12.02 3.23
N ILE A 4 6.51 -12.59 3.67
CA ILE A 4 5.63 -13.47 2.90
C ILE A 4 4.58 -12.61 2.19
N VAL A 5 4.37 -12.84 0.91
CA VAL A 5 3.28 -12.20 0.15
C VAL A 5 2.00 -12.99 0.33
N ILE A 6 0.95 -12.32 0.80
CA ILE A 6 -0.33 -12.97 1.12
C ILE A 6 -1.42 -12.61 0.11
N LYS A 7 -1.42 -11.38 -0.41
CA LYS A 7 -2.44 -10.91 -1.36
C LYS A 7 -1.83 -9.93 -2.35
N ALA A 8 -2.24 -10.03 -3.61
CA ALA A 8 -1.95 -9.04 -4.65
C ALA A 8 -3.24 -8.30 -5.00
N MET A 9 -3.18 -6.98 -5.01
CA MET A 9 -4.23 -6.14 -5.58
C MET A 9 -4.09 -6.10 -7.11
N PRO A 10 -5.17 -5.83 -7.86
CA PRO A 10 -5.05 -5.57 -9.29
C PRO A 10 -4.15 -4.35 -9.55
N SER A 11 -3.36 -4.43 -10.63
CA SER A 11 -2.62 -3.27 -11.11
C SER A 11 -3.59 -2.21 -11.62
N ARG A 12 -3.23 -0.93 -11.40
CA ARG A 12 -4.03 0.21 -11.85
C ARG A 12 -3.11 1.33 -12.30
N MET A 13 -3.62 2.17 -13.19
CA MET A 13 -2.93 3.41 -13.57
C MET A 13 -3.35 4.54 -12.63
N GLN A 14 -2.38 5.22 -12.04
CA GLN A 14 -2.59 6.35 -11.13
C GLN A 14 -1.93 7.61 -11.68
N GLN A 15 -2.71 8.71 -11.75
CA GLN A 15 -2.17 10.00 -12.14
C GLN A 15 -1.30 10.56 -11.01
N THR A 16 -0.02 10.75 -11.28
CA THR A 16 0.94 11.41 -10.39
C THR A 16 1.22 12.84 -10.88
N ARG A 17 2.04 13.57 -10.11
CA ARG A 17 2.51 14.92 -10.51
C ARG A 17 3.39 14.91 -11.75
N ILE A 18 4.00 13.76 -12.06
CA ILE A 18 5.02 13.61 -13.12
C ILE A 18 4.39 12.98 -14.38
N GLY A 19 3.25 12.30 -14.23
CA GLY A 19 2.55 11.64 -15.33
C GLY A 19 1.65 10.52 -14.81
N ALA A 20 1.07 9.76 -15.74
CA ALA A 20 0.43 8.50 -15.39
C ALA A 20 1.52 7.48 -15.00
N SER A 21 1.33 6.80 -13.87
CA SER A 21 2.21 5.74 -13.38
C SER A 21 1.42 4.49 -13.11
N ASP A 22 2.00 3.34 -13.42
CA ASP A 22 1.42 2.06 -13.04
C ASP A 22 1.69 1.80 -11.56
N VAL A 23 0.68 1.34 -10.84
CA VAL A 23 0.80 1.03 -9.43
C VAL A 23 0.12 -0.30 -9.12
N GLN A 24 0.77 -1.10 -8.29
CA GLN A 24 0.22 -2.33 -7.77
C GLN A 24 0.56 -2.46 -6.28
N GLU A 25 -0.44 -2.84 -5.49
CA GLU A 25 -0.31 -2.98 -4.04
C GLU A 25 -0.32 -4.46 -3.66
N PHE A 26 0.49 -4.80 -2.68
CA PHE A 26 0.61 -6.14 -2.12
C PHE A 26 0.42 -6.08 -0.62
N ILE A 27 -0.23 -7.10 -0.06
CA ILE A 27 -0.25 -7.33 1.37
C ILE A 27 0.84 -8.33 1.69
N VAL A 28 1.74 -7.92 2.56
CA VAL A 28 2.89 -8.71 3.00
C VAL A 28 2.89 -8.81 4.52
N THR A 29 3.42 -9.90 5.06
CA THR A 29 3.62 -10.04 6.51
C THR A 29 4.90 -10.80 6.81
N ASP A 30 5.31 -10.76 8.07
CA ASP A 30 6.44 -11.50 8.61
C ASP A 30 5.98 -12.32 9.84
N LYS A 31 6.92 -12.76 10.67
CA LYS A 31 6.64 -13.51 11.90
C LYS A 31 5.78 -12.76 12.93
N SER A 32 5.66 -11.43 12.80
CA SER A 32 4.82 -10.63 13.69
C SER A 32 3.32 -10.72 13.37
N LEU A 33 2.95 -11.42 12.29
CA LEU A 33 1.57 -11.52 11.80
C LEU A 33 0.90 -10.15 11.59
N THR A 34 1.69 -9.10 11.43
CA THR A 34 1.21 -7.75 11.16
C THR A 34 1.22 -7.53 9.64
N PRO A 35 0.05 -7.41 8.99
CA PRO A 35 0.01 -7.16 7.56
C PRO A 35 0.42 -5.71 7.25
N VAL A 36 1.31 -5.55 6.29
CA VAL A 36 1.78 -4.26 5.78
C VAL A 36 1.46 -4.16 4.29
N VAL A 37 1.10 -2.96 3.85
CA VAL A 37 0.88 -2.69 2.42
C VAL A 37 2.22 -2.33 1.77
N LEU A 38 2.59 -3.06 0.73
CA LEU A 38 3.72 -2.79 -0.13
C LEU A 38 3.22 -2.27 -1.49
N THR A 39 3.54 -1.03 -1.82
CA THR A 39 3.18 -0.38 -3.09
C THR A 39 4.36 -0.42 -4.05
N MET A 40 4.17 -1.06 -5.21
CA MET A 40 5.12 -1.09 -6.32
C MET A 40 4.68 -0.13 -7.42
N TRP A 41 5.65 0.48 -8.11
CA TRP A 41 5.43 1.51 -9.13
C TRP A 41 6.16 1.19 -10.43
N ASP A 42 5.54 1.54 -11.55
CA ASP A 42 6.11 1.57 -12.90
C ASP A 42 6.82 0.26 -13.28
N GLN A 43 8.15 0.30 -13.48
CA GLN A 43 8.96 -0.86 -13.88
C GLN A 43 8.81 -2.05 -12.91
N PHE A 44 8.59 -1.78 -11.61
CA PHE A 44 8.41 -2.85 -10.63
C PHE A 44 7.08 -3.59 -10.80
N VAL A 45 6.08 -2.94 -11.39
CA VAL A 45 4.77 -3.55 -11.69
C VAL A 45 4.90 -4.54 -12.85
N ASN A 46 5.69 -4.18 -13.86
CA ASN A 46 5.85 -5.01 -15.06
C ASN A 46 6.82 -6.19 -14.86
N ASN A 47 7.77 -6.05 -13.94
CA ASN A 47 8.82 -7.04 -13.74
C ASN A 47 8.55 -7.91 -12.51
N GLU A 48 8.83 -7.40 -11.32
CA GLU A 48 8.79 -8.20 -10.09
C GLU A 48 7.37 -8.50 -9.63
N ALA A 49 6.45 -7.54 -9.73
CA ALA A 49 5.05 -7.73 -9.36
C ALA A 49 4.38 -8.82 -10.21
N SER A 50 4.63 -8.86 -11.53
CA SER A 50 4.10 -9.93 -12.38
C SER A 50 4.59 -11.31 -11.95
N LEU A 51 5.86 -11.44 -11.56
CA LEU A 51 6.43 -12.69 -11.05
C LEU A 51 5.87 -13.07 -9.68
N ILE A 52 5.57 -12.09 -8.84
CA ILE A 52 4.94 -12.31 -7.53
C ILE A 52 3.50 -12.78 -7.71
N VAL A 53 2.73 -12.16 -8.60
CA VAL A 53 1.33 -12.53 -8.88
C VAL A 53 1.25 -13.96 -9.41
N ASP A 54 2.13 -14.35 -10.32
CA ASP A 54 2.17 -15.72 -10.87
C ASP A 54 2.42 -16.79 -9.80
N LYS A 55 3.15 -16.44 -8.74
CA LYS A 55 3.57 -17.37 -7.67
C LYS A 55 2.88 -17.13 -6.34
N ILE A 56 1.82 -16.33 -6.31
CA ILE A 56 1.21 -15.91 -5.04
C ILE A 56 0.56 -17.07 -4.29
N ASP A 57 -0.02 -18.03 -5.00
CA ASP A 57 -0.63 -19.23 -4.41
C ASP A 57 0.38 -20.10 -3.64
N SER A 58 1.67 -19.95 -3.94
CA SER A 58 2.76 -20.65 -3.26
C SER A 58 3.25 -19.93 -1.99
N MET A 59 2.63 -18.82 -1.58
CA MET A 59 3.06 -18.00 -0.43
C MET A 59 4.55 -17.63 -0.50
N LEU A 60 4.93 -17.01 -1.62
CA LEU A 60 6.30 -16.64 -1.92
C LEU A 60 6.89 -15.68 -0.86
N ILE A 61 8.15 -15.93 -0.48
CA ILE A 61 8.94 -15.02 0.37
C ILE A 61 9.70 -14.03 -0.50
N ILE A 62 9.60 -12.75 -0.17
CA ILE A 62 10.31 -11.68 -0.85
C ILE A 62 11.31 -11.01 0.09
N LEU A 63 12.48 -10.66 -0.45
CA LEU A 63 13.40 -9.71 0.16
C LEU A 63 13.28 -8.38 -0.59
N GLY A 64 12.79 -7.36 0.10
CA GLY A 64 12.77 -5.98 -0.39
C GLY A 64 13.83 -5.14 0.31
N THR A 65 14.65 -4.42 -0.46
CA THR A 65 15.67 -3.49 0.07
C THR A 65 15.46 -2.06 -0.42
N ARG A 66 15.95 -1.09 0.36
CA ARG A 66 15.88 0.35 0.05
C ARG A 66 14.45 0.87 -0.20
N LEU A 67 13.46 0.25 0.43
CA LEU A 67 12.06 0.69 0.40
C LEU A 67 11.88 1.99 1.20
N LYS A 68 10.88 2.79 0.84
CA LYS A 68 10.48 3.96 1.61
C LYS A 68 9.33 3.57 2.54
N VAL A 69 9.46 3.85 3.83
CA VAL A 69 8.33 3.83 4.75
C VAL A 69 7.49 5.09 4.54
N VAL A 70 6.19 4.91 4.40
CA VAL A 70 5.19 5.97 4.25
C VAL A 70 4.05 5.73 5.23
N SER A 71 3.46 6.80 5.75
CA SER A 71 2.34 6.72 6.71
C SER A 71 0.97 6.89 6.04
N TYR A 72 0.87 6.57 4.75
CA TYR A 72 -0.39 6.71 4.01
C TYR A 72 -1.28 5.51 4.32
N LYS A 73 -2.46 5.78 4.90
CA LYS A 73 -3.39 4.76 5.43
C LYS A 73 -2.74 3.84 6.47
N GLY A 74 -1.94 4.41 7.39
CA GLY A 74 -1.16 3.63 8.36
C GLY A 74 0.27 3.38 7.88
N ILE A 75 0.97 2.42 8.49
CA ILE A 75 2.35 2.10 8.13
C ILE A 75 2.35 1.27 6.83
N SER A 76 2.87 1.85 5.76
CA SER A 76 3.01 1.21 4.45
C SER A 76 4.41 1.42 3.87
N LEU A 77 4.74 0.58 2.90
CA LEU A 77 6.02 0.58 2.20
C LEU A 77 5.78 0.92 0.74
N THR A 78 6.66 1.71 0.15
CA THR A 78 6.62 2.03 -1.27
C THR A 78 7.99 1.88 -1.89
N THR A 79 8.03 1.42 -3.13
CA THR A 79 9.28 1.32 -3.90
C THR A 79 9.86 2.69 -4.21
N LYS A 80 11.18 2.72 -4.34
CA LYS A 80 11.97 3.83 -4.91
C LYS A 80 12.67 3.30 -6.15
N ALA A 81 13.18 4.19 -7.00
CA ALA A 81 13.99 3.79 -8.15
C ALA A 81 15.23 2.94 -7.79
N SER A 82 15.75 3.07 -6.57
CA SER A 82 16.89 2.27 -6.07
C SER A 82 16.47 1.04 -5.25
N SER A 83 15.18 0.73 -5.19
CA SER A 83 14.70 -0.49 -4.53
C SER A 83 15.08 -1.72 -5.33
N LEU A 84 15.33 -2.82 -4.62
CA LEU A 84 15.67 -4.12 -5.21
C LEU A 84 14.83 -5.19 -4.52
N PHE A 85 14.41 -6.17 -5.32
CA PHE A 85 13.67 -7.33 -4.85
C PHE A 85 14.36 -8.62 -5.23
N ALA A 86 14.34 -9.59 -4.32
CA ALA A 86 14.69 -10.97 -4.59
C ALA A 86 13.51 -11.87 -4.17
N LEU A 87 13.16 -12.82 -5.03
CA LEU A 87 12.08 -13.77 -4.80
C LEU A 87 12.68 -15.09 -4.32
N ASN A 88 12.17 -15.63 -3.20
CA ASN A 88 12.72 -16.80 -2.49
C ASN A 88 14.26 -16.78 -2.38
N PRO A 89 14.85 -15.74 -1.77
CA PRO A 89 16.29 -15.67 -1.63
C PRO A 89 16.80 -16.78 -0.71
N ASP A 90 17.93 -17.38 -1.06
CA ASP A 90 18.63 -18.37 -0.23
C ASP A 90 19.49 -17.66 0.82
N ILE A 91 18.81 -17.04 1.79
CA ILE A 91 19.43 -16.38 2.94
C ILE A 91 18.86 -16.95 4.24
N PRO A 92 19.63 -16.97 5.34
CA PRO A 92 19.19 -17.56 6.60
C PRO A 92 17.84 -17.01 7.09
N GLU A 93 17.61 -15.70 6.95
CA GLU A 93 16.35 -15.05 7.36
C GLU A 93 15.13 -15.53 6.56
N ALA A 94 15.29 -15.78 5.25
CA ALA A 94 14.22 -16.26 4.40
C ALA A 94 13.92 -17.75 4.62
N VAL A 95 14.96 -18.56 4.84
CA VAL A 95 14.82 -19.99 5.20
C VAL A 95 14.12 -20.12 6.56
N ASP A 96 14.53 -19.31 7.54
CA ASP A 96 13.91 -19.25 8.86
C ASP A 96 12.42 -18.81 8.80
N LEU A 97 12.09 -17.85 7.94
CA LEU A 97 10.70 -17.45 7.71
C LEU A 97 9.90 -18.53 6.97
N ALA A 98 10.51 -19.26 6.03
CA ALA A 98 9.87 -20.37 5.33
C ALA A 98 9.51 -21.51 6.28
N ASN A 99 10.42 -21.89 7.16
CA ASN A 99 10.17 -22.93 8.17
C ASN A 99 9.04 -22.51 9.12
N TRP A 100 9.06 -21.26 9.57
CA TRP A 100 7.99 -20.71 10.43
C TRP A 100 6.63 -20.72 9.73
N LEU A 101 6.58 -20.39 8.43
CA LEU A 101 5.35 -20.40 7.63
C LEU A 101 4.74 -21.80 7.52
N ILE A 102 5.53 -22.87 7.50
CA ILE A 102 5.02 -24.25 7.46
C ILE A 102 4.17 -24.54 8.70
N GLU A 103 4.59 -24.06 9.87
CA GLU A 103 3.90 -24.25 11.14
C GLU A 103 2.70 -23.31 11.31
N HIS A 104 2.79 -22.08 10.81
CA HIS A 104 1.80 -21.00 11.05
C HIS A 104 0.95 -20.66 9.82
N LYS A 105 0.88 -21.59 8.84
CA LYS A 105 0.21 -21.37 7.55
C LYS A 105 -1.25 -20.93 7.71
N GLU A 106 -1.97 -21.54 8.63
CA GLU A 106 -3.38 -21.23 8.88
C GLU A 106 -3.56 -19.81 9.44
N GLU A 107 -2.67 -19.37 10.33
CA GLU A 107 -2.71 -18.02 10.90
C GLU A 107 -2.47 -16.96 9.82
N VAL A 108 -1.49 -17.19 8.93
CA VAL A 108 -1.22 -16.31 7.79
C VAL A 108 -2.41 -16.25 6.84
N LEU A 109 -3.10 -17.37 6.60
CA LEU A 109 -4.33 -17.38 5.78
C LEU A 109 -5.48 -16.65 6.47
N ASN A 110 -5.63 -16.78 7.78
CA ASN A 110 -6.67 -16.08 8.55
C ASN A 110 -6.53 -14.55 8.47
N LEU A 111 -5.32 -14.03 8.23
CA LEU A 111 -5.11 -12.59 7.98
C LEU A 111 -5.87 -12.11 6.74
N LEU A 112 -6.00 -12.94 5.70
CA LEU A 112 -6.74 -12.59 4.47
C LEU A 112 -8.25 -12.48 4.70
N VAL A 113 -8.78 -13.29 5.63
CA VAL A 113 -10.21 -13.37 5.92
C VAL A 113 -10.63 -12.27 6.89
N THR A 114 -9.79 -11.99 7.89
CA THR A 114 -10.13 -11.11 9.02
C THR A 114 -9.73 -9.66 8.78
N ASN A 115 -8.63 -9.45 8.06
CA ASN A 115 -8.07 -8.14 7.80
C ASN A 115 -8.02 -7.92 6.29
N ASP A 116 -9.10 -7.38 5.71
CA ASP A 116 -8.89 -6.60 4.50
C ASP A 116 -8.30 -5.25 4.97
N PRO A 117 -6.99 -4.99 4.80
CA PRO A 117 -6.39 -3.72 5.22
C PRO A 117 -7.00 -2.54 4.47
N HIS A 118 -7.73 -2.78 3.38
CA HIS A 118 -8.50 -1.76 2.70
C HIS A 118 -9.86 -1.47 3.40
N LEU A 119 -10.43 -2.42 4.16
CA LEU A 119 -11.69 -2.25 4.91
C LEU A 119 -11.47 -1.87 6.38
N SER A 120 -10.48 -2.44 7.06
CA SER A 120 -10.21 -2.16 8.49
C SER A 120 -9.80 -0.70 8.72
N LEU A 121 -9.08 -0.09 7.76
CA LEU A 121 -8.62 1.30 7.85
C LEU A 121 -9.61 2.33 7.28
N ALA A 122 -10.59 1.91 6.48
CA ALA A 122 -11.70 2.79 6.06
C ALA A 122 -12.59 3.18 7.26
N SER A 123 -12.65 2.30 8.28
CA SER A 123 -13.39 2.53 9.53
C SER A 123 -12.71 3.53 10.47
N SER A 124 -11.44 3.89 10.21
CA SER A 124 -10.73 4.98 10.88
C SER A 124 -10.70 6.26 10.04
N SER A 125 -11.66 6.45 9.13
CA SER A 125 -12.01 7.79 8.70
C SER A 125 -12.85 8.39 9.82
N MET A 126 -12.21 9.12 10.73
CA MET A 126 -12.94 10.08 11.55
C MET A 126 -13.58 11.08 10.58
N GLU A 127 -14.84 10.85 10.27
CA GLU A 127 -15.70 11.80 9.60
C GLU A 127 -15.73 13.06 10.48
N PRO A 128 -15.27 14.23 10.01
CA PRO A 128 -15.41 15.45 10.80
C PRO A 128 -16.90 15.74 10.97
N SER A 129 -17.32 15.80 12.23
CA SER A 129 -18.67 16.12 12.69
C SER A 129 -19.32 17.28 11.90
N PRO A 130 -20.60 17.18 11.51
CA PRO A 130 -21.24 18.10 10.57
C PRO A 130 -21.77 19.35 11.27
N GLN A 131 -20.91 20.34 11.55
CA GLN A 131 -21.31 21.67 12.04
C GLN A 131 -20.24 22.66 11.54
N THR A 132 -20.43 23.65 10.67
CA THR A 132 -21.59 24.46 10.26
C THR A 132 -21.27 25.00 8.86
N ALA A 133 -22.11 24.71 7.87
CA ALA A 133 -21.97 25.29 6.53
C ALA A 133 -22.78 26.59 6.45
N SER A 134 -22.09 27.73 6.29
CA SER A 134 -22.74 29.01 5.99
C SER A 134 -22.89 29.18 4.46
N PRO A 135 -24.01 29.72 3.95
CA PRO A 135 -24.23 29.92 2.52
C PRO A 135 -23.32 31.02 1.94
N ILE A 136 -22.86 30.82 0.71
CA ILE A 136 -22.03 31.76 -0.05
C ILE A 136 -22.93 32.84 -0.66
N ALA A 137 -23.05 33.97 0.01
CA ALA A 137 -23.41 35.23 -0.62
C ALA A 137 -22.51 36.32 -0.03
N ILE A 138 -21.99 37.17 -0.90
CA ILE A 138 -21.20 38.38 -0.64
C ILE A 138 -19.71 38.13 -0.41
N ILE A 139 -18.91 38.13 -1.50
CA ILE A 139 -17.63 38.87 -1.52
C ILE A 139 -17.45 39.48 -2.91
N SER A 140 -17.91 40.72 -3.07
CA SER A 140 -17.33 41.66 -4.04
C SER A 140 -16.40 42.57 -3.26
N GLN A 141 -15.10 42.53 -3.57
CA GLN A 141 -14.04 43.55 -3.39
C GLN A 141 -12.69 42.98 -2.88
N PRO A 142 -11.57 43.65 -3.24
CA PRO A 142 -10.29 42.98 -3.49
C PRO A 142 -9.29 43.12 -2.33
N THR A 143 -8.17 42.37 -2.49
CA THR A 143 -6.89 42.45 -1.76
C THR A 143 -6.90 42.06 -0.27
N GLU A 144 -6.53 40.81 0.02
CA GLU A 144 -5.23 40.44 0.62
C GLU A 144 -5.12 38.91 0.74
N LYS A 145 -3.89 38.41 0.84
CA LYS A 145 -3.46 37.01 0.68
C LYS A 145 -4.35 36.01 1.45
N LEU A 146 -5.08 35.17 0.71
CA LEU A 146 -5.90 34.10 1.27
C LEU A 146 -5.27 32.71 1.01
N PRO A 147 -5.32 31.79 2.00
CA PRO A 147 -4.80 30.43 1.90
C PRO A 147 -5.61 29.58 0.92
N ARG A 148 -4.91 28.68 0.23
CA ARG A 148 -5.45 27.80 -0.83
C ARG A 148 -6.67 27.00 -0.34
N TYR A 149 -7.83 27.28 -0.91
CA TYR A 149 -9.03 26.43 -0.83
C TYR A 149 -9.29 25.74 -2.18
N TRP A 150 -9.77 24.49 -2.12
CA TRP A 150 -10.18 23.71 -3.30
C TRP A 150 -11.62 24.05 -3.69
N ALA A 151 -11.84 24.41 -4.96
CA ALA A 151 -13.18 24.55 -5.53
C ALA A 151 -13.52 23.30 -6.35
N LYS A 152 -14.71 22.72 -6.12
CA LYS A 152 -15.26 21.63 -6.92
C LYS A 152 -16.30 22.23 -7.88
N ALA A 153 -16.04 22.17 -9.18
CA ALA A 153 -17.02 22.54 -10.20
C ALA A 153 -18.09 21.43 -10.32
N ARG A 154 -19.35 21.83 -10.46
CA ARG A 154 -20.45 20.95 -10.86
C ARG A 154 -21.01 21.50 -12.17
N VAL A 155 -21.17 20.60 -13.13
CA VAL A 155 -21.68 20.80 -14.50
C VAL A 155 -23.08 21.39 -14.50
#